data_AF-A0A3P6F8S2-F1
#
_entry.id   AF-A0A3P6F8S2-F1
#
_cell.length_a   1.000
_cell.length_b   1.000
_cell.length_c   1.000
_cell.angle_alpha   90.00
_cell.angle_beta   90.00
_cell.angle_gamma   90.00
#
_symmetry.space_group_name_H-M   'P 1'
#
loop_
_entity.id
_entity.type
_entity.pdbx_description
1 polymer ?
#
loop_
_entity_poly.entity_id
_entity_poly.type
_entity_poly.pdbx_seq_one_letter_code
_entity_poly.pdbx_strand_id
1 'polypeptide(L)'
;MGKYLLFFFVILISFDSINSLMPPLFRKFNVEIVNKLGFNKKLKVHCKSGSHDFPITYLNIGESFQFKFTILLTTLYWCNLWQGPNYKHHVVFDAFLPDKDFIDGTCTGMHPNVYLQLSNKLCRRFYVGRKFNIEIVNQLGFQKKLKVHCKSGSHDFPITYLNIGENFQFKFTINLKTLYWCDLWQGPNYKHHVVFNAFLPDKDFIDGTCTGMDPNVCRWIAKEEGVYVLNKQFHGEYFMYKWDAPSRNTRVGAPASEYE
;
A
#
# COMPACT_ATOMS: atom_id res chain seq x y z
N MET A 1 12.06 -67.80 -4.90
CA MET A 1 13.43 -67.26 -4.98
C MET A 1 13.35 -65.83 -5.50
N GLY A 2 13.65 -64.84 -4.65
CA GLY A 2 13.98 -63.44 -5.00
C GLY A 2 12.85 -62.59 -5.63
N LYS A 3 12.70 -61.29 -5.39
CA LYS A 3 13.34 -60.29 -4.53
C LYS A 3 12.28 -59.18 -4.39
N TYR A 4 12.14 -58.59 -3.20
CA TYR A 4 11.39 -57.35 -3.03
C TYR A 4 12.08 -56.24 -3.82
N LEU A 5 11.36 -55.59 -4.74
CA LEU A 5 11.77 -54.35 -5.37
C LEU A 5 10.69 -53.30 -5.09
N LEU A 6 10.91 -52.55 -4.02
CA LEU A 6 10.26 -51.26 -3.77
C LEU A 6 10.67 -50.31 -4.90
N PHE A 7 9.76 -50.08 -5.84
CA PHE A 7 9.88 -48.98 -6.78
C PHE A 7 9.09 -47.78 -6.26
N PHE A 8 9.82 -46.80 -5.72
CA PHE A 8 9.35 -45.43 -5.59
C PHE A 8 8.94 -44.93 -6.98
N PHE A 9 7.65 -44.75 -7.23
CA PHE A 9 7.21 -43.92 -8.35
C PHE A 9 7.40 -42.45 -7.95
N VAL A 10 8.50 -41.89 -8.44
CA VAL A 10 8.78 -40.46 -8.46
C VAL A 10 7.72 -39.82 -9.37
N ILE A 11 6.90 -38.93 -8.81
CA ILE A 11 5.99 -38.09 -9.59
C ILE A 11 6.87 -37.12 -10.39
N LEU A 12 6.98 -37.33 -11.69
CA LEU A 12 7.51 -36.34 -12.63
C LEU A 12 6.46 -35.25 -12.81
N ILE A 13 6.57 -34.19 -12.01
CA ILE A 13 5.81 -32.97 -12.27
C ILE A 13 6.63 -32.10 -13.22
N SER A 14 6.27 -32.17 -14.50
CA SER A 14 6.54 -31.09 -15.44
C SER A 14 5.78 -29.86 -14.97
N PHE A 15 6.50 -28.78 -14.65
CA PHE A 15 5.91 -27.47 -14.41
C PHE A 15 6.41 -26.51 -15.50
N ASP A 16 5.76 -26.57 -16.66
CA ASP A 16 5.51 -25.36 -17.44
C ASP A 16 4.17 -24.78 -16.98
N SER A 17 4.12 -23.46 -16.83
CA SER A 17 2.99 -22.63 -16.36
C SER A 17 2.91 -22.42 -14.83
N ILE A 18 3.20 -21.17 -14.44
CA ILE A 18 3.17 -20.64 -13.08
C ILE A 18 1.70 -20.46 -12.66
N ASN A 19 1.14 -21.47 -11.99
CA ASN A 19 -0.13 -21.34 -11.28
C ASN A 19 0.09 -20.72 -9.89
N SER A 20 -0.70 -19.68 -9.59
CA SER A 20 -0.61 -18.76 -8.45
C SER A 20 -1.03 -19.34 -7.10
N LEU A 21 -0.66 -20.58 -6.77
CA LEU A 21 -1.11 -21.25 -5.53
C LEU A 21 0.03 -21.71 -4.60
N MET A 22 1.28 -21.35 -4.88
CA MET A 22 2.39 -21.57 -3.95
C MET A 22 2.54 -20.37 -3.00
N PRO A 23 2.77 -20.60 -1.69
CA PRO A 23 3.22 -19.56 -0.76
C PRO A 23 4.40 -18.78 -1.38
N PRO A 24 4.57 -17.47 -1.10
CA PRO A 24 5.64 -16.66 -1.68
C PRO A 24 7.06 -17.18 -1.36
N LEU A 25 7.18 -18.07 -0.37
CA LEU A 25 8.40 -18.83 -0.07
C LEU A 25 8.75 -19.80 -1.21
N PHE A 26 10.04 -20.02 -1.42
CA PHE A 26 10.62 -20.92 -2.43
C PHE A 26 10.51 -20.47 -3.89
N ARG A 27 9.99 -19.27 -4.17
CA ARG A 27 10.08 -18.66 -5.51
C ARG A 27 11.52 -18.25 -5.81
N LYS A 28 11.92 -18.34 -7.08
CA LYS A 28 13.19 -17.79 -7.56
C LYS A 28 13.03 -16.30 -7.83
N PHE A 29 13.96 -15.50 -7.33
CA PHE A 29 14.01 -14.06 -7.54
C PHE A 29 15.32 -13.68 -8.23
N ASN A 30 15.27 -12.67 -9.11
CA ASN A 30 16.42 -12.14 -9.83
C ASN A 30 16.56 -10.65 -9.53
N VAL A 31 17.73 -10.25 -9.04
CA VAL A 31 18.10 -8.84 -8.91
C VAL A 31 19.04 -8.51 -10.05
N GLU A 32 18.71 -7.50 -10.86
CA GLU A 32 19.58 -6.96 -11.89
C GLU A 32 19.80 -5.45 -11.69
N ILE A 33 21.06 -5.04 -11.66
CA ILE A 33 21.51 -3.64 -11.54
C ILE A 33 22.19 -3.25 -12.85
N VAL A 34 21.62 -2.30 -13.57
CA VAL A 34 22.15 -1.84 -14.87
C VAL A 34 22.72 -0.42 -14.74
N ASN A 35 23.95 -0.21 -15.18
CA ASN A 35 24.51 1.12 -15.21
C ASN A 35 23.97 1.92 -16.41
N LYS A 36 23.19 2.97 -16.14
CA LYS A 36 22.70 3.94 -17.12
C LYS A 36 23.15 5.37 -16.82
N LEU A 37 24.22 5.53 -16.03
CA LEU A 37 24.75 6.86 -15.69
C LEU A 37 25.25 7.57 -16.96
N GLY A 38 24.84 8.84 -17.14
CA GLY A 38 25.33 9.68 -18.23
C GLY A 38 26.83 10.00 -18.09
N PHE A 39 27.42 10.50 -19.18
CA PHE A 39 28.83 10.92 -19.24
C PHE A 39 29.85 9.78 -18.99
N ASN A 40 29.56 8.56 -19.45
CA ASN A 40 30.45 7.39 -19.34
C ASN A 40 30.96 7.11 -17.92
N LYS A 41 30.15 7.41 -16.90
CA LYS A 41 30.52 7.17 -15.50
C LYS A 41 30.49 5.67 -15.20
N LYS A 42 31.57 5.18 -14.58
CA LYS A 42 31.61 3.83 -14.00
C LYS A 42 30.82 3.78 -12.69
N LEU A 43 30.07 2.70 -12.52
CA LEU A 43 29.31 2.42 -11.31
C LEU A 43 29.99 1.30 -10.53
N LYS A 44 30.35 1.54 -9.27
CA LYS A 44 30.80 0.49 -8.35
C LYS A 44 29.59 -0.11 -7.65
N VAL A 45 29.50 -1.44 -7.59
CA VAL A 45 28.39 -2.21 -7.02
C VAL A 45 28.93 -3.19 -6.01
N HIS A 46 28.29 -3.28 -4.84
CA HIS A 46 28.58 -4.29 -3.83
C HIS A 46 27.28 -4.72 -3.15
N CYS A 47 26.92 -5.99 -3.32
CA CYS A 47 25.71 -6.55 -2.72
C CYS A 47 26.08 -7.66 -1.75
N LYS A 48 25.28 -7.82 -0.70
CA LYS A 48 25.43 -8.93 0.25
C LYS A 48 24.14 -9.24 0.98
N SER A 49 24.15 -10.35 1.71
CA SER A 49 23.12 -10.81 2.63
C SER A 49 23.78 -11.19 3.97
N GLY A 50 22.98 -11.68 4.92
CA GLY A 50 23.51 -12.22 6.18
C GLY A 50 24.42 -13.45 6.01
N SER A 51 24.31 -14.18 4.90
CA SER A 51 25.04 -15.44 4.67
C SER A 51 25.92 -15.47 3.42
N HIS A 52 25.85 -14.44 2.57
CA HIS A 52 26.57 -14.39 1.31
C HIS A 52 27.01 -12.97 0.97
N ASP A 53 28.27 -12.81 0.58
CA ASP A 53 28.86 -11.53 0.19
C ASP A 53 29.33 -11.62 -1.27
N PHE A 54 28.76 -10.80 -2.16
CA PHE A 54 29.13 -10.79 -3.58
C PHE A 54 30.39 -9.95 -3.79
N PRO A 55 31.24 -10.30 -4.78
CA PRO A 55 32.41 -9.49 -5.09
C PRO A 55 32.02 -8.09 -5.55
N ILE A 56 32.84 -7.11 -5.18
CA ILE A 56 32.71 -5.74 -5.67
C ILE A 56 32.86 -5.75 -7.20
N THR A 57 31.86 -5.23 -7.90
CA THR A 57 31.80 -5.19 -9.36
C THR A 57 31.82 -3.74 -9.85
N TYR A 58 32.47 -3.48 -10.99
CA TYR A 58 32.51 -2.17 -11.63
C TYR A 58 31.85 -2.25 -13.00
N LEU A 59 30.77 -1.51 -13.19
CA LEU A 59 29.97 -1.52 -14.41
C LEU A 59 30.25 -0.28 -15.26
N ASN A 60 30.59 -0.48 -16.54
CA ASN A 60 30.55 0.53 -17.59
C ASN A 60 29.10 0.83 -17.99
N ILE A 61 28.89 1.86 -18.79
CA ILE A 61 27.55 2.21 -19.29
C ILE A 61 26.96 1.04 -20.10
N GLY A 62 25.73 0.66 -19.79
CA GLY A 62 25.03 -0.46 -20.41
C GLY A 62 25.32 -1.83 -19.81
N GLU A 63 26.37 -2.00 -19.00
CA GLU A 63 26.66 -3.26 -18.30
C GLU A 63 25.72 -3.48 -17.12
N SER A 64 25.52 -4.75 -16.76
CA SER A 64 24.70 -5.15 -15.63
C SER A 64 25.38 -6.15 -14.69
N PHE A 65 25.04 -6.03 -13.41
CA PHE A 65 25.33 -7.01 -12.35
C PHE A 65 24.02 -7.69 -11.96
N GLN A 66 23.99 -9.03 -11.95
CA GLN A 66 22.80 -9.78 -11.62
C GLN A 66 23.08 -10.99 -10.74
N PHE A 67 22.14 -11.32 -9.87
CA PHE A 67 22.18 -12.54 -9.08
C PHE A 67 20.77 -13.10 -8.84
N LYS A 68 20.71 -14.43 -8.72
CA LYS A 68 19.48 -15.18 -8.50
C LYS A 68 19.53 -15.90 -7.17
N PHE A 69 18.39 -15.97 -6.49
CA PHE A 69 18.26 -16.70 -5.23
C PHE A 69 16.84 -17.25 -5.06
N THR A 70 16.69 -18.14 -4.09
CA THR A 70 15.39 -18.68 -3.68
C THR A 70 14.92 -17.95 -2.43
N ILE A 71 13.68 -17.48 -2.42
CA ILE A 71 13.11 -16.70 -1.30
C ILE A 71 12.89 -17.62 -0.08
N LEU A 72 13.48 -17.25 1.05
CA LEU A 72 13.22 -17.82 2.38
C LEU A 72 12.75 -16.70 3.33
N LEU A 73 12.11 -17.06 4.45
CA LEU A 73 11.58 -16.10 5.44
C LEU A 73 12.63 -15.13 5.99
N THR A 74 13.91 -15.50 5.95
CA THR A 74 15.03 -14.72 6.48
C THR A 74 15.91 -14.10 5.38
N THR A 75 15.56 -14.30 4.11
CA THR A 75 16.38 -13.83 2.99
C THR A 75 16.28 -12.32 2.88
N LEU A 76 17.38 -11.62 3.13
CA LEU A 76 17.50 -10.18 2.96
C LEU A 76 18.80 -9.89 2.20
N TYR A 77 18.71 -9.08 1.14
CA TYR A 77 19.86 -8.63 0.37
C TYR A 77 19.90 -7.11 0.36
N TRP A 78 21.07 -6.53 0.59
CA TRP A 78 21.30 -5.10 0.48
C TRP A 78 22.49 -4.82 -0.42
N CYS A 79 22.41 -3.71 -1.15
CA CYS A 79 23.39 -3.29 -2.11
C CYS A 79 23.86 -1.87 -1.82
N ASN A 80 25.14 -1.66 -2.07
CA ASN A 80 25.82 -0.39 -2.01
C ASN A 80 26.26 -0.05 -3.43
N LEU A 81 25.97 1.17 -3.85
CA LEU A 81 26.34 1.68 -5.16
C LEU A 81 27.12 2.96 -4.98
N TRP A 82 28.22 3.10 -5.71
CA TRP A 82 29.03 4.32 -5.67
C TRP A 82 29.28 4.87 -7.08
N GLN A 83 29.35 6.20 -7.18
CA GLN A 83 29.69 6.94 -8.39
C GLN A 83 30.50 8.22 -8.09
N GLY A 84 30.96 8.86 -9.17
CA GLY A 84 31.71 10.12 -9.14
C GLY A 84 33.21 9.94 -8.90
N PRO A 85 33.98 11.05 -8.84
CA PRO A 85 35.41 11.00 -8.60
C PRO A 85 35.71 10.28 -7.29
N ASN A 86 36.60 9.29 -7.33
CA ASN A 86 36.94 8.42 -6.19
C ASN A 86 35.73 7.75 -5.51
N TYR A 87 34.62 7.56 -6.24
CA TYR A 87 33.40 6.90 -5.72
C TYR A 87 32.80 7.58 -4.47
N LYS A 88 32.95 8.91 -4.35
CA LYS A 88 32.52 9.67 -3.17
C LYS A 88 30.99 9.71 -2.95
N HIS A 89 30.20 9.61 -4.02
CA HIS A 89 28.74 9.61 -3.92
C HIS A 89 28.26 8.18 -3.85
N HIS A 90 27.47 7.84 -2.83
CA HIS A 90 27.01 6.49 -2.64
C HIS A 90 25.57 6.41 -2.16
N VAL A 91 24.93 5.28 -2.44
CA VAL A 91 23.60 4.93 -1.96
C VAL A 91 23.60 3.49 -1.46
N VAL A 92 22.91 3.27 -0.36
CA VAL A 92 22.66 1.94 0.21
C VAL A 92 21.17 1.68 0.14
N PHE A 93 20.79 0.47 -0.25
CA PHE A 93 19.38 0.07 -0.32
C PHE A 93 19.21 -1.43 -0.13
N ASP A 94 18.03 -1.82 0.34
CA ASP A 94 17.61 -3.22 0.39
C ASP A 94 17.18 -3.64 -1.01
N ALA A 95 17.99 -4.50 -1.63
CA ALA A 95 17.70 -5.10 -2.93
C ALA A 95 16.61 -6.18 -2.84
N PHE A 96 16.44 -6.79 -1.66
CA PHE A 96 15.36 -7.71 -1.37
C PHE A 96 15.02 -7.75 0.13
N LEU A 97 13.72 -7.78 0.46
CA LEU A 97 13.19 -8.00 1.81
C LEU A 97 12.20 -9.19 1.80
N PRO A 98 12.21 -10.08 2.80
CA PRO A 98 11.28 -11.20 2.90
C PRO A 98 9.95 -10.72 3.53
N ASP A 99 9.45 -9.60 3.04
CA ASP A 99 8.24 -8.94 3.52
C ASP A 99 7.10 -9.18 2.53
N LYS A 100 5.89 -9.44 3.04
CA LYS A 100 4.74 -9.76 2.19
C LYS A 100 4.43 -8.61 1.23
N ASP A 101 4.47 -7.37 1.70
CA ASP A 101 4.23 -6.19 0.86
C ASP A 101 5.38 -5.94 -0.12
N PHE A 102 6.60 -6.35 0.23
CA PHE A 102 7.72 -6.33 -0.70
C PHE A 102 7.53 -7.37 -1.82
N ILE A 103 7.19 -8.61 -1.48
CA ILE A 103 7.05 -9.72 -2.43
C ILE A 103 5.79 -9.55 -3.30
N ASP A 104 4.67 -9.16 -2.71
CA ASP A 104 3.37 -9.02 -3.39
C ASP A 104 3.18 -7.60 -3.97
N GLY A 105 3.72 -6.57 -3.31
CA GLY A 105 3.51 -5.16 -3.65
C GLY A 105 4.63 -4.49 -4.46
N THR A 106 5.86 -5.01 -4.45
CA THR A 106 6.97 -4.46 -5.28
C THR A 106 7.08 -5.15 -6.64
N CYS A 107 6.39 -6.28 -6.82
CA CYS A 107 6.37 -7.07 -8.03
C CYS A 107 4.96 -7.63 -8.22
N THR A 108 4.04 -6.86 -8.81
CA THR A 108 2.85 -7.49 -9.41
C THR A 108 3.37 -8.44 -10.47
N GLY A 109 3.42 -9.72 -10.12
CA GLY A 109 4.03 -10.79 -10.90
C GLY A 109 3.42 -10.92 -12.28
N MET A 110 3.95 -10.15 -13.23
CA MET A 110 3.93 -10.55 -14.64
C MET A 110 5.34 -10.73 -15.22
N HIS A 111 6.40 -10.24 -14.58
CA HIS A 111 7.76 -10.46 -15.10
C HIS A 111 8.79 -10.74 -13.98
N PRO A 112 9.51 -11.88 -14.03
CA PRO A 112 10.52 -12.28 -13.04
C PRO A 112 11.87 -11.54 -13.16
N ASN A 113 11.92 -10.39 -13.82
CA ASN A 113 13.14 -9.61 -14.05
C ASN A 113 12.98 -8.20 -13.50
N VAL A 114 13.62 -7.91 -12.37
CA VAL A 114 13.68 -6.56 -11.80
C VAL A 114 14.81 -5.79 -12.50
N TYR A 115 14.45 -4.88 -13.40
CA TYR A 115 15.39 -3.90 -13.96
C TYR A 115 15.56 -2.72 -12.97
N LEU A 116 16.62 -2.72 -12.17
CA LEU A 116 17.02 -1.52 -11.43
C LEU A 116 17.76 -0.58 -12.38
N GLN A 117 17.00 0.22 -13.13
CA GLN A 117 17.55 1.38 -13.81
C GLN A 117 17.82 2.47 -12.75
N LEU A 118 19.09 2.84 -12.57
CA LEU A 118 19.51 3.96 -11.73
C LEU A 118 19.14 5.32 -12.33
N SER A 119 17.89 5.46 -12.77
CA SER A 119 17.21 6.72 -13.02
C SER A 119 16.20 6.93 -11.89
N ASN A 120 16.64 7.43 -10.73
CA ASN A 120 15.81 7.94 -9.63
C ASN A 120 14.61 7.08 -9.13
N LYS A 121 14.52 5.80 -9.48
CA LYS A 121 13.50 4.87 -8.96
C LYS A 121 14.17 3.79 -8.13
N LEU A 122 14.74 4.20 -7.00
CA LEU A 122 15.03 3.26 -5.91
C LEU A 122 13.69 2.79 -5.35
N CYS A 123 13.54 1.48 -5.14
CA CYS A 123 12.39 0.85 -4.49
C CYS A 123 12.24 1.33 -3.04
N ARG A 124 11.66 2.52 -2.85
CA ARG A 124 10.98 2.92 -1.61
C ARG A 124 9.48 2.81 -1.85
N ARG A 125 8.74 2.32 -0.84
CA ARG A 125 7.27 2.41 -0.70
C ARG A 125 6.71 3.57 -1.54
N PHE A 126 6.11 3.22 -2.67
CA PHE A 126 5.88 4.07 -3.85
C PHE A 126 5.15 5.40 -3.54
N TYR A 127 4.42 5.47 -2.43
CA TYR A 127 3.60 6.62 -2.04
C TYR A 127 4.24 7.59 -1.03
N VAL A 128 5.27 7.17 -0.29
CA VAL A 128 5.89 8.05 0.72
C VAL A 128 6.53 9.26 0.03
N GLY A 129 6.23 10.46 0.53
CA GLY A 129 6.66 11.72 -0.08
C GLY A 129 5.73 12.24 -1.18
N ARG A 130 4.69 11.48 -1.59
CA ARG A 130 3.69 11.98 -2.54
C ARG A 130 2.70 12.91 -1.85
N LYS A 131 2.23 13.90 -2.61
CA LYS A 131 1.08 14.71 -2.24
C LYS A 131 -0.20 13.91 -2.49
N PHE A 132 -1.09 13.92 -1.50
CA PHE A 132 -2.40 13.29 -1.53
C PHE A 132 -3.45 14.30 -1.08
N ASN A 133 -4.67 14.16 -1.58
CA ASN A 133 -5.80 15.02 -1.26
C ASN A 133 -6.98 14.15 -0.83
N ILE A 134 -7.59 14.50 0.29
CA ILE A 134 -8.89 13.96 0.69
C ILE A 134 -9.93 15.02 0.38
N GLU A 135 -11.02 14.59 -0.25
CA GLU A 135 -12.18 15.42 -0.52
C GLU A 135 -13.41 14.71 0.03
N ILE A 136 -14.22 15.41 0.83
CA ILE A 136 -15.50 14.93 1.36
C ILE A 136 -16.59 15.85 0.81
N VAL A 137 -17.52 15.29 0.04
CA VAL A 137 -18.59 16.03 -0.64
C VAL A 137 -19.94 15.70 -0.01
N ASN A 138 -20.76 16.72 0.24
CA ASN A 138 -22.14 16.54 0.64
C ASN A 138 -23.07 16.40 -0.58
N GLN A 139 -23.65 15.21 -0.77
CA GLN A 139 -24.70 14.93 -1.76
C GLN A 139 -25.98 14.38 -1.09
N LEU A 140 -26.23 14.78 0.16
CA LEU A 140 -27.48 14.47 0.83
C LEU A 140 -28.67 15.14 0.12
N GLY A 141 -29.85 14.56 0.23
CA GLY A 141 -31.09 15.15 -0.27
C GLY A 141 -31.64 16.23 0.67
N PHE A 142 -32.73 16.87 0.23
CA PHE A 142 -33.57 17.74 1.07
C PHE A 142 -32.84 18.88 1.81
N GLN A 143 -31.82 19.48 1.18
CA GLN A 143 -31.00 20.56 1.75
C GLN A 143 -30.35 20.24 3.10
N LYS A 144 -30.13 18.96 3.40
CA LYS A 144 -29.46 18.54 4.64
C LYS A 144 -28.02 19.03 4.66
N LYS A 145 -27.61 19.60 5.79
CA LYS A 145 -26.21 19.92 6.07
C LYS A 145 -25.48 18.70 6.59
N LEU A 146 -24.27 18.50 6.09
CA LEU A 146 -23.35 17.49 6.58
C LEU A 146 -22.38 18.14 7.57
N LYS A 147 -22.29 17.60 8.79
CA LYS A 147 -21.24 17.97 9.74
C LYS A 147 -20.04 17.06 9.52
N VAL A 148 -18.85 17.65 9.40
CA VAL A 148 -17.59 16.95 9.12
C VAL A 148 -16.59 17.26 10.21
N HIS A 149 -15.92 16.24 10.74
CA HIS A 149 -14.77 16.40 11.62
C HIS A 149 -13.70 15.37 11.24
N CYS A 150 -12.52 15.82 10.85
CA CYS A 150 -11.41 14.93 10.50
C CYS A 150 -10.22 15.17 11.41
N LYS A 151 -9.44 14.13 11.66
CA LYS A 151 -8.26 14.18 12.52
C LYS A 151 -7.18 13.20 12.05
N SER A 152 -5.98 13.40 12.59
CA SER A 152 -4.85 12.49 12.55
C SER A 152 -4.19 12.45 13.92
N GLY A 153 -3.17 11.60 14.09
CA GLY A 153 -2.41 11.53 15.34
C GLY A 153 -1.72 12.84 15.75
N SER A 154 -1.54 13.80 14.84
CA SER A 154 -0.83 15.07 15.09
C SER A 154 -1.60 16.32 14.71
N HIS A 155 -2.81 16.19 14.16
CA HIS A 155 -3.59 17.33 13.66
C HIS A 155 -5.07 17.06 13.77
N ASP A 156 -5.81 18.01 14.35
CA ASP A 156 -7.26 17.99 14.49
C ASP A 156 -7.84 19.14 13.66
N PHE A 157 -8.63 18.84 12.63
CA PHE A 157 -9.23 19.86 11.77
C PHE A 157 -10.48 20.46 12.44
N PRO A 158 -10.79 21.75 12.20
CA PRO A 158 -12.00 22.35 12.74
C PRO A 158 -13.25 21.65 12.18
N ILE A 159 -14.27 21.54 13.02
CA ILE A 159 -15.58 21.04 12.62
C ILE A 159 -16.15 21.95 11.53
N THR A 160 -16.53 21.35 10.40
CA THR A 160 -17.06 22.07 9.24
C THR A 160 -18.49 21.61 8.94
N TYR A 161 -19.34 22.52 8.47
CA TYR A 161 -20.71 22.21 8.05
C TYR A 161 -20.84 22.50 6.56
N LEU A 162 -21.21 21.47 5.78
CA LEU A 162 -21.31 21.55 4.33
C LEU A 162 -22.78 21.57 3.91
N ASN A 163 -23.17 22.55 3.10
CA ASN A 163 -24.42 22.53 2.34
C ASN A 163 -24.33 21.51 1.19
N ILE A 164 -25.44 21.23 0.51
CA ILE A 164 -25.45 20.34 -0.66
C ILE A 164 -24.50 20.89 -1.73
N GLY A 165 -23.64 20.02 -2.27
CA GLY A 165 -22.67 20.35 -3.32
C GLY A 165 -21.36 20.94 -2.80
N GLU A 166 -21.30 21.34 -1.53
CA GLU A 166 -20.04 21.81 -0.92
C GLU A 166 -19.12 20.64 -0.58
N ASN A 167 -17.82 20.94 -0.49
CA ASN A 167 -16.79 19.98 -0.10
C ASN A 167 -15.88 20.51 1.00
N PHE A 168 -15.45 19.58 1.85
CA PHE A 168 -14.30 19.75 2.75
C PHE A 168 -13.12 19.02 2.14
N GLN A 169 -11.96 19.68 2.05
CA GLN A 169 -10.77 19.07 1.47
C GLN A 169 -9.50 19.44 2.22
N PHE A 170 -8.54 18.53 2.25
CA PHE A 170 -7.21 18.79 2.81
C PHE A 170 -6.13 17.99 2.08
N LYS A 171 -4.96 18.62 1.97
CA LYS A 171 -3.79 18.07 1.28
C LYS A 171 -2.70 17.75 2.27
N PHE A 172 -1.99 16.66 2.04
CA PHE A 172 -0.85 16.26 2.86
C PHE A 172 0.19 15.49 2.04
N THR A 173 1.36 15.31 2.64
CA THR A 173 2.41 14.45 2.11
C THR A 173 2.41 13.13 2.85
N ILE A 174 2.32 12.02 2.13
CA ILE A 174 2.23 10.68 2.71
C ILE A 174 3.55 10.33 3.42
N ASN A 175 3.45 9.84 4.65
CA ASN A 175 4.51 9.18 5.40
C ASN A 175 3.99 7.85 5.98
N LEU A 176 4.88 7.07 6.60
CA LEU A 176 4.55 5.71 7.09
C LEU A 176 3.53 5.67 8.22
N LYS A 177 3.34 6.79 8.93
CA LYS A 177 2.39 6.94 10.04
C LYS A 177 1.21 7.82 9.67
N THR A 178 1.10 8.25 8.40
CA THR A 178 0.02 9.13 7.97
C THR A 178 -1.29 8.36 7.97
N LEU A 179 -2.13 8.66 8.95
CA LEU A 179 -3.46 8.09 9.08
C LEU A 179 -4.42 9.24 9.39
N TYR A 180 -5.52 9.30 8.64
CA TYR A 180 -6.58 10.26 8.86
C TYR A 180 -7.91 9.52 9.02
N TRP A 181 -8.65 9.84 10.07
CA TRP A 181 -10.01 9.38 10.28
C TRP A 181 -10.96 10.57 10.30
N CYS A 182 -12.19 10.33 9.90
CA CYS A 182 -13.23 11.34 9.85
C CYS A 182 -14.52 10.81 10.46
N ASP A 183 -15.19 11.70 11.18
CA ASP A 183 -16.53 11.57 11.68
C ASP A 183 -17.45 12.43 10.82
N LEU A 184 -18.53 11.83 10.32
CA LEU A 184 -19.57 12.53 9.57
C LEU A 184 -20.91 12.38 10.27
N TRP A 185 -21.68 13.47 10.33
CA TRP A 185 -23.03 13.44 10.86
C TRP A 185 -24.05 14.10 9.93
N GLN A 186 -25.26 13.55 9.92
CA GLN A 186 -26.39 14.11 9.19
C GLN A 186 -27.74 13.90 9.91
N GLY A 187 -28.81 14.41 9.29
CA GLY A 187 -30.17 14.36 9.80
C GLY A 187 -30.47 15.37 10.93
N PRO A 188 -31.70 15.37 11.45
CA PRO A 188 -32.12 16.28 12.51
C PRO A 188 -31.24 16.12 13.75
N ASN A 189 -30.67 17.23 14.23
CA ASN A 189 -29.72 17.27 15.34
C ASN A 189 -28.47 16.38 15.15
N TYR A 190 -28.08 16.07 13.90
CA TYR A 190 -26.86 15.30 13.59
C TYR A 190 -26.83 13.91 14.25
N LYS A 191 -28.00 13.25 14.34
CA LYS A 191 -28.16 11.95 15.02
C LYS A 191 -27.60 10.76 14.24
N HIS A 192 -27.54 10.85 12.91
CA HIS A 192 -26.94 9.81 12.08
C HIS A 192 -25.45 10.09 11.98
N HIS A 193 -24.63 9.13 12.38
CA HIS A 193 -23.19 9.28 12.53
C HIS A 193 -22.47 8.15 11.82
N VAL A 194 -21.25 8.39 11.38
CA VAL A 194 -20.33 7.35 10.91
C VAL A 194 -18.91 7.80 11.17
N VAL A 195 -18.05 6.84 11.54
CA VAL A 195 -16.61 7.04 11.69
C VAL A 195 -15.90 6.12 10.72
N PHE A 196 -14.93 6.65 9.99
CA PHE A 196 -14.13 5.86 9.08
C PHE A 196 -12.72 6.40 8.88
N ASN A 197 -11.82 5.52 8.43
CA ASN A 197 -10.50 5.93 7.98
C ASN A 197 -10.60 6.56 6.59
N ALA A 198 -10.46 7.88 6.52
CA ALA A 198 -10.43 8.61 5.27
C ALA A 198 -9.10 8.43 4.51
N PHE A 199 -8.01 8.08 5.22
CA PHE A 199 -6.74 7.67 4.63
C PHE A 199 -5.99 6.65 5.50
N LEU A 200 -5.49 5.59 4.86
CA LEU A 200 -4.50 4.66 5.42
C LEU A 200 -3.24 4.64 4.53
N PRO A 201 -2.02 4.55 5.11
CA PRO A 201 -0.78 4.48 4.36
C PRO A 201 -0.53 3.05 3.86
N ASP A 202 -1.57 2.46 3.26
CA ASP A 202 -1.67 1.08 2.82
C ASP A 202 -1.89 1.02 1.30
N LYS A 203 -1.28 0.04 0.62
CA LYS A 203 -1.34 -0.07 -0.84
C LYS A 203 -2.74 -0.42 -1.30
N ASP A 204 -3.40 -1.37 -0.64
CA ASP A 204 -4.75 -1.81 -1.04
C ASP A 204 -5.76 -0.68 -0.83
N PHE A 205 -5.56 0.13 0.20
CA PHE A 205 -6.32 1.37 0.37
C PHE A 205 -6.04 2.38 -0.76
N ILE A 206 -4.79 2.71 -1.03
CA ILE A 206 -4.43 3.77 -2.00
C ILE A 206 -4.82 3.36 -3.43
N ASP A 207 -4.51 2.14 -3.84
CA ASP A 207 -4.75 1.64 -5.19
C ASP A 207 -6.16 1.09 -5.38
N GLY A 208 -6.70 0.37 -4.39
CA GLY A 208 -7.99 -0.28 -4.48
C GLY A 208 -9.16 0.62 -4.10
N THR A 209 -9.06 1.32 -2.96
CA THR A 209 -10.15 2.17 -2.44
C THR A 209 -10.15 3.55 -3.10
N CYS A 210 -9.01 4.23 -3.07
CA CYS A 210 -8.88 5.58 -3.60
C CYS A 210 -8.49 5.63 -5.08
N THR A 211 -8.16 4.48 -5.69
CA THR A 211 -7.79 4.37 -7.12
C THR A 211 -6.69 5.34 -7.55
N GLY A 212 -5.65 5.45 -6.73
CA GLY A 212 -4.60 6.46 -6.86
C GLY A 212 -3.67 6.27 -8.06
N MET A 213 -4.03 6.82 -9.21
CA MET A 213 -3.10 7.22 -10.28
C MET A 213 -3.58 8.54 -10.89
N ASP A 214 -3.02 9.66 -10.41
CA ASP A 214 -3.13 11.04 -10.93
C ASP A 214 -4.51 11.49 -11.52
N PRO A 215 -5.26 12.40 -10.86
CA PRO A 215 -4.88 13.12 -9.65
C PRO A 215 -5.09 12.28 -8.39
N ASN A 216 -4.16 12.41 -7.44
CA ASN A 216 -4.14 11.76 -6.12
C ASN A 216 -5.21 12.34 -5.18
N VAL A 217 -6.47 12.33 -5.62
CA VAL A 217 -7.64 12.79 -4.88
C VAL A 217 -8.50 11.57 -4.57
N CYS A 218 -8.67 11.28 -3.29
CA CYS A 218 -9.66 10.31 -2.82
C CYS A 218 -10.92 11.05 -2.40
N ARG A 219 -12.01 10.83 -3.14
CA ARG A 219 -13.26 11.54 -2.96
C ARG A 219 -14.28 10.66 -2.25
N TRP A 220 -14.63 11.07 -1.05
CA TRP A 220 -15.70 10.52 -0.24
C TRP A 220 -16.99 11.32 -0.47
N ILE A 221 -18.12 10.63 -0.59
CA ILE A 221 -19.40 11.23 -0.97
C ILE A 221 -20.45 10.78 0.04
N ALA A 222 -20.98 11.72 0.81
CA ALA A 222 -22.06 11.46 1.75
C ALA A 222 -23.41 11.53 1.02
N LYS A 223 -24.19 10.45 1.11
CA LYS A 223 -25.55 10.32 0.55
C LYS A 223 -26.53 9.82 1.61
N GLU A 224 -27.80 9.71 1.23
CA GLU A 224 -28.89 9.33 2.15
C GLU A 224 -28.64 7.98 2.84
N GLU A 225 -28.15 6.97 2.12
CA GLU A 225 -27.94 5.62 2.67
C GLU A 225 -26.63 5.48 3.45
N GLY A 226 -25.62 6.29 3.14
CA GLY A 226 -24.30 6.18 3.73
C GLY A 226 -23.23 7.00 3.02
N VAL A 227 -21.99 6.59 3.23
CA VAL A 227 -20.80 7.20 2.64
C VAL A 227 -20.23 6.29 1.57
N TYR A 228 -19.96 6.89 0.42
CA TYR A 228 -19.42 6.23 -0.76
C TYR A 228 -18.01 6.75 -1.03
N VAL A 229 -17.21 5.97 -1.76
CA VAL A 229 -15.95 6.43 -2.34
C VAL A 229 -16.05 6.44 -3.86
N LEU A 230 -15.54 7.50 -4.49
CA LEU A 230 -15.42 7.53 -5.94
C LEU A 230 -14.25 6.63 -6.36
N ASN A 231 -14.57 5.62 -7.15
CA ASN A 231 -13.60 4.79 -7.83
C ASN A 231 -13.48 5.26 -9.29
N LYS A 232 -12.30 5.78 -9.63
CA LYS A 232 -12.06 6.31 -10.98
C LYS A 232 -11.86 5.22 -12.02
N GLN A 233 -11.30 4.07 -11.63
CA GLN A 233 -10.98 2.97 -12.54
C GLN A 233 -12.23 2.34 -13.14
N PHE A 234 -13.30 2.23 -12.36
CA PHE A 234 -14.58 1.67 -12.79
C PHE A 234 -15.65 2.75 -13.05
N HIS A 235 -15.27 4.03 -13.05
CA HIS A 235 -16.16 5.17 -13.27
C HIS A 235 -17.43 5.13 -12.39
N GLY A 236 -17.28 4.79 -11.11
CA GLY A 236 -18.42 4.52 -10.24
C GLY A 236 -18.20 4.94 -8.79
N GLU A 237 -19.27 4.87 -8.02
CA GLU A 237 -19.29 5.18 -6.59
C GLU A 237 -19.56 3.89 -5.81
N TYR A 238 -18.68 3.56 -4.87
CA TYR A 238 -18.75 2.33 -4.10
C TYR A 238 -19.24 2.66 -2.70
N PHE A 239 -20.30 1.97 -2.26
CA PHE A 239 -20.80 2.10 -0.89
C PHE A 239 -19.79 1.52 0.09
N MET A 240 -19.36 2.33 1.06
CA MET A 240 -18.31 1.94 2.00
C MET A 240 -18.86 1.81 3.42
N TYR A 241 -19.65 2.78 3.86
CA TYR A 241 -20.11 2.85 5.23
C TYR A 241 -21.57 3.26 5.31
N LYS A 242 -22.34 2.58 6.17
CA LYS A 242 -23.72 2.95 6.48
C LYS A 242 -23.73 3.98 7.62
N TRP A 243 -24.73 4.86 7.62
CA TRP A 243 -25.00 5.67 8.81
C TRP A 243 -25.43 4.78 9.99
N ASP A 244 -24.87 5.03 11.16
CA ASP A 244 -25.37 4.45 12.38
C ASP A 244 -26.81 4.94 12.61
N ALA A 245 -27.72 3.98 12.79
CA ALA A 245 -29.03 4.30 13.34
C ALA A 245 -28.83 4.71 14.80
N PRO A 246 -29.59 5.70 15.34
CA PRO A 246 -29.54 5.96 16.76
C PRO A 246 -29.87 4.66 17.49
N SER A 247 -28.93 4.16 18.30
CA SER A 247 -29.22 3.09 19.24
C SER A 247 -30.36 3.62 20.10
N ARG A 248 -31.56 3.06 19.92
CA ARG A 248 -32.58 3.17 20.97
C ARG A 248 -31.99 2.42 22.15
N ASN A 249 -31.28 3.14 23.03
CA ASN A 249 -31.08 2.70 24.39
C ASN A 249 -32.48 2.49 24.96
N THR A 250 -32.95 1.25 24.81
CA THR A 250 -34.11 0.75 25.51
C THR A 250 -33.64 0.70 26.94
N ARG A 251 -33.93 1.77 27.70
CA ARG A 251 -34.14 1.63 29.13
C ARG A 251 -35.35 0.72 29.26
N VAL A 252 -35.11 -0.59 29.15
CA VAL A 252 -35.98 -1.60 29.73
C VAL A 252 -36.05 -1.21 31.20
N GLY A 253 -37.25 -0.83 31.64
CA GLY A 253 -37.49 -0.37 33.00
C GLY A 253 -36.95 -1.38 33.99
N ALA A 254 -36.14 -0.89 34.93
CA ALA A 254 -35.97 -1.59 36.19
C ALA A 254 -37.36 -1.61 36.88
N PRO A 255 -37.85 -2.77 37.34
CA PRO A 255 -39.06 -2.79 38.15
C PRO A 255 -38.77 -2.04 39.44
N ALA A 256 -39.69 -1.14 39.81
CA ALA A 256 -39.70 -0.52 41.11
C ALA A 256 -39.85 -1.63 42.15
N SER A 257 -38.89 -1.72 43.06
CA SER A 257 -39.06 -2.50 44.26
C SER A 257 -39.52 -1.57 45.38
N GLU A 258 -40.82 -1.62 45.66
CA GLU A 258 -41.39 -1.23 46.94
C GLU A 258 -41.01 -2.29 47.97
N TYR A 259 -40.31 -1.88 49.02
CA TYR A 259 -40.36 -2.57 50.31
C TYR A 259 -40.46 -1.50 51.40
N GLU A 260 -41.36 -1.79 52.33
CA GLU A 260 -41.69 -1.10 53.58
C GLU A 260 -40.48 -0.68 54.43
#